data_AF-A0A6G2V1E1-F1
#
_entry.id   AF-A0A6G2V1E1-F1
#
_cell.length_a   1.000
_cell.length_b   1.000
_cell.length_c   1.000
_cell.angle_alpha   90.00
_cell.angle_beta   90.00
_cell.angle_gamma   90.00
#
_symmetry.space_group_name_H-M   'P 1'
#
loop_
_entity.id
_entity.type
_entity.pdbx_description
1 polymer ?
#
loop_
_entity_poly.entity_id
_entity_poly.type
_entity_poly.pdbx_seq_one_letter_code
_entity_poly.pdbx_strand_id
1 'polypeptide(L)'
;HPAASVALTAAATWSVVGGTSLGREARAIGGALAAGDIELARERLPHLCGRDPQALDGPGIARAVVESVAENTSDAVVGALVWGALAGVPGLVGFRAANTLDAMVGHKSPRHLRYGWASARLDDLAGWPGARLTALLAVASGGRPREAVRAWRADAAKHPSPNAGPVEAAFAGALGVRLGGTLAYGGRVEHRPVLNGEAGRAVETGDIERAVRLSRRVGVLALGVTVAARLGAGAFARRIAGAGRTPVAARRPHGSRTAGRRAI
;
A
#
# COMPACT_ATOMS: atom_id res chain seq x y z
N HIS A 1 -4.38 9.65 27.62
CA HIS A 1 -5.84 9.77 27.41
C HIS A 1 -6.24 9.05 26.12
N PRO A 2 -7.21 8.12 26.12
CA PRO A 2 -7.58 7.33 24.94
C PRO A 2 -7.95 8.19 23.72
N ALA A 3 -8.70 9.28 23.92
CA ALA A 3 -9.08 10.18 22.83
C ALA A 3 -7.87 10.89 22.19
N ALA A 4 -6.84 11.24 22.98
CA ALA A 4 -5.62 11.85 22.46
C ALA A 4 -4.80 10.86 21.62
N SER A 5 -4.77 9.58 22.01
CA SER A 5 -4.11 8.52 21.24
C SER A 5 -4.83 8.25 19.91
N VAL A 6 -6.16 8.28 19.90
CA VAL A 6 -6.96 8.14 18.68
C VAL A 6 -6.75 9.34 17.75
N ALA A 7 -6.82 10.55 18.29
CA ALA A 7 -6.58 11.78 17.51
C ALA A 7 -5.18 11.80 16.90
N LEU A 8 -4.14 11.44 17.68
CA LEU A 8 -2.77 11.35 17.18
C LEU A 8 -2.63 10.30 16.06
N THR A 9 -3.25 9.13 16.22
CA THR A 9 -3.20 8.06 15.21
C THR A 9 -3.93 8.49 13.93
N ALA A 10 -5.09 9.13 14.06
CA ALA A 10 -5.84 9.65 12.93
C ALA A 10 -5.07 10.75 12.19
N ALA A 11 -4.47 11.69 12.92
CA ALA A 11 -3.64 12.76 12.35
C ALA A 11 -2.40 12.19 11.66
N ALA A 12 -1.70 11.23 12.28
CA ALA A 12 -0.54 10.57 11.69
C ALA A 12 -0.91 9.73 10.45
N THR A 13 -2.06 9.05 10.48
CA THR A 13 -2.55 8.31 9.31
C THR A 13 -2.91 9.28 8.19
N TRP A 14 -3.60 10.38 8.49
CA TRP A 14 -3.95 11.40 7.52
C TRP A 14 -2.72 12.07 6.88
N SER A 15 -1.67 12.34 7.67
CA SER A 15 -0.45 12.96 7.15
C SER A 15 0.41 12.01 6.31
N VAL A 16 0.40 10.72 6.65
CA VAL A 16 1.22 9.70 5.98
C VAL A 16 0.55 9.17 4.71
N VAL A 17 -0.77 9.00 4.71
CA VAL A 17 -1.49 8.33 3.62
C VAL A 17 -1.68 9.28 2.42
N GLY A 18 -1.01 8.97 1.31
CA GLY A 18 -0.95 9.83 0.11
C GLY A 18 -2.10 9.67 -0.90
N GLY A 19 -3.08 8.77 -0.65
CA GLY A 19 -4.05 8.35 -1.66
C GLY A 19 -4.92 9.45 -2.27
N THR A 20 -5.26 10.49 -1.49
CA THR A 20 -6.04 11.64 -1.98
C THR A 20 -5.23 12.49 -2.96
N SER A 21 -3.97 12.77 -2.64
CA SER A 21 -3.08 13.54 -3.52
C SER A 21 -2.72 12.77 -4.77
N LEU A 22 -2.43 11.47 -4.66
CA LEU A 22 -2.22 10.56 -5.79
C LEU A 22 -3.39 10.62 -6.79
N GLY A 23 -4.61 10.46 -6.29
CA GLY A 23 -5.80 10.48 -7.14
C GLY A 23 -6.13 11.85 -7.72
N ARG A 24 -5.68 12.95 -7.11
CA ARG A 24 -5.86 14.30 -7.65
C ARG A 24 -4.87 14.57 -8.78
N GLU A 25 -3.60 14.24 -8.59
CA GLU A 25 -2.58 14.45 -9.60
C GLU A 25 -2.82 13.57 -10.83
N ALA A 26 -3.16 12.29 -10.63
CA ALA A 26 -3.53 11.40 -11.73
C ALA A 26 -4.72 11.94 -12.54
N ARG A 27 -5.75 12.49 -11.87
CA ARG A 27 -6.89 13.13 -12.57
C ARG A 27 -6.51 14.41 -13.29
N ALA A 28 -5.62 15.23 -12.73
CA ALA A 28 -5.14 16.44 -13.40
C ALA A 28 -4.46 16.09 -14.73
N ILE A 29 -3.57 15.09 -14.72
CA ILE A 29 -2.91 14.58 -15.94
C ILE A 29 -3.95 13.97 -16.90
N GLY A 30 -4.89 13.16 -16.39
CA GLY A 30 -5.96 12.59 -17.21
C GLY A 30 -6.85 13.66 -17.86
N GLY A 31 -7.12 14.76 -17.16
CA GLY A 31 -7.84 15.92 -17.70
C GLY A 31 -7.08 16.62 -18.81
N ALA A 32 -5.77 16.84 -18.62
CA ALA A 32 -4.90 17.42 -19.65
C ALA A 32 -4.86 16.55 -20.91
N LEU A 33 -4.67 15.23 -20.75
CA LEU A 33 -4.70 14.27 -21.87
C LEU A 33 -6.07 14.24 -22.58
N ALA A 34 -7.17 14.32 -21.84
CA ALA A 34 -8.52 14.35 -22.41
C ALA A 34 -8.79 15.65 -23.20
N ALA A 35 -8.15 16.75 -22.81
CA ALA A 35 -8.20 18.03 -23.51
C ALA A 35 -7.21 18.12 -24.70
N GLY A 36 -6.36 17.11 -24.91
CA GLY A 36 -5.32 17.14 -25.93
C GLY A 36 -4.08 17.96 -25.55
N ASP A 37 -3.98 18.43 -24.30
CA ASP A 37 -2.86 19.22 -23.80
C ASP A 37 -1.73 18.29 -23.28
N ILE A 38 -0.95 17.79 -24.23
CA ILE A 38 0.16 16.86 -23.94
C ILE A 38 1.28 17.54 -23.16
N GLU A 39 1.55 18.82 -23.40
CA GLU A 39 2.62 19.55 -22.71
C GLU A 39 2.28 19.71 -21.23
N LEU A 40 1.05 20.10 -20.89
CA LEU A 40 0.60 20.14 -19.49
C LEU A 40 0.67 18.76 -18.83
N ALA A 41 0.32 17.70 -19.56
CA ALA A 41 0.43 16.33 -19.06
C ALA A 41 1.90 15.94 -18.78
N ARG A 42 2.83 16.37 -19.62
CA ARG A 42 4.28 16.17 -19.44
C ARG A 42 4.85 16.94 -18.27
N GLU A 43 4.45 18.20 -18.10
CA GLU A 43 4.88 19.04 -16.97
C GLU A 43 4.46 18.44 -15.62
N ARG A 44 3.28 17.81 -15.57
CA ARG A 44 2.69 17.24 -14.35
C ARG A 44 3.24 15.84 -14.01
N LEU A 45 3.56 15.02 -15.01
CA LEU A 45 3.95 13.62 -14.81
C LEU A 45 5.11 13.40 -13.81
N PRO A 46 6.15 14.26 -13.74
CA PRO A 46 7.21 14.17 -12.74
C PRO A 46 6.73 14.20 -11.28
N HIS A 47 5.55 14.75 -11.00
CA HIS A 47 4.96 14.71 -9.65
C HIS A 47 4.48 13.32 -9.22
N LEU A 48 4.30 12.39 -10.17
CA LEU A 48 3.88 11.01 -9.90
C LEU A 48 5.02 10.00 -10.00
N CYS A 49 5.96 10.21 -10.92
CA CYS A 49 7.07 9.28 -11.14
C CYS A 49 8.31 10.01 -11.64
N GLY A 50 9.50 9.50 -11.30
CA GLY A 50 10.78 10.07 -11.73
C GLY A 50 11.14 9.81 -13.20
N ARG A 51 10.17 9.58 -14.09
CA ARG A 51 10.40 9.34 -15.51
C ARG A 51 10.57 10.64 -16.26
N ASP A 52 11.38 10.62 -17.32
CA ASP A 52 11.44 11.73 -18.28
C ASP A 52 10.14 11.77 -19.10
N PRO A 53 9.29 12.80 -18.93
CA PRO A 53 8.01 12.89 -19.63
C PRO A 53 8.17 13.28 -21.11
N GLN A 54 9.30 13.86 -21.50
CA GLN A 54 9.47 14.50 -22.82
C GLN A 54 9.43 13.49 -23.98
N ALA A 55 9.76 12.23 -23.71
CA ALA A 55 9.73 11.17 -24.69
C ALA A 55 8.38 10.43 -24.78
N LEU A 56 7.39 10.78 -23.96
CA LEU A 56 6.12 10.07 -23.90
C LEU A 56 5.06 10.75 -24.77
N ASP A 57 4.37 9.95 -25.58
CA ASP A 57 3.12 10.31 -26.22
C ASP A 57 1.93 10.16 -25.25
N GLY A 58 0.74 10.59 -25.65
CA GLY A 58 -0.46 10.54 -24.79
C GLY A 58 -0.72 9.16 -24.17
N PRO A 59 -0.74 8.05 -24.95
CA PRO A 59 -0.86 6.70 -24.41
C PRO A 59 0.29 6.31 -23.48
N GLY A 60 1.53 6.71 -23.79
CA GLY A 60 2.70 6.50 -22.94
C GLY A 60 2.56 7.19 -21.58
N ILE A 61 2.09 8.44 -21.56
CA ILE A 61 1.78 9.19 -20.34
C ILE A 61 0.66 8.50 -19.56
N ALA A 62 -0.44 8.12 -20.22
CA ALA A 62 -1.56 7.44 -19.57
C ALA A 62 -1.13 6.13 -18.91
N ARG A 63 -0.32 5.32 -19.60
CA ARG A 63 0.28 4.10 -19.05
C ARG A 63 1.15 4.40 -17.84
N ALA A 64 2.04 5.39 -17.92
CA ALA A 64 2.91 5.78 -16.81
C ALA A 64 2.08 6.19 -15.57
N VAL A 65 1.01 6.97 -15.76
CA VAL A 65 0.09 7.33 -14.67
C VAL A 65 -0.57 6.10 -14.05
N VAL A 66 -1.06 5.16 -14.85
CA VAL A 66 -1.73 3.94 -14.34
C VAL A 66 -0.75 3.08 -13.54
N GLU A 67 0.49 2.92 -14.02
CA GLU A 67 1.56 2.21 -13.31
C GLU A 67 1.88 2.89 -11.97
N SER A 68 2.08 4.21 -11.99
CA SER A 68 2.36 4.98 -10.76
C SER A 68 1.21 4.95 -9.78
N VAL A 69 -0.05 4.96 -10.23
CA VAL A 69 -1.22 4.80 -9.35
C VAL A 69 -1.23 3.42 -8.71
N ALA A 70 -0.92 2.36 -9.46
CA ALA A 70 -0.85 1.01 -8.91
C ALA A 70 0.24 0.91 -7.83
N GLU A 71 1.48 1.27 -8.17
CA GLU A 71 2.65 1.24 -7.28
C GLU A 71 2.42 2.07 -6.01
N ASN A 72 2.04 3.35 -6.15
CA ASN A 72 1.81 4.23 -5.00
C ASN A 72 0.59 3.83 -4.16
N THR A 73 -0.34 3.02 -4.69
CA THR A 73 -1.42 2.47 -3.85
C THR A 73 -0.84 1.52 -2.79
N SER A 74 0.14 0.70 -3.16
CA SER A 74 0.89 -0.12 -2.21
C SER A 74 1.66 0.77 -1.24
N ASP A 75 2.48 1.68 -1.77
CA ASP A 75 3.54 2.29 -0.98
C ASP A 75 3.07 3.50 -0.16
N ALA A 76 2.18 4.32 -0.72
CA ALA A 76 1.69 5.51 -0.03
C ALA A 76 0.40 5.27 0.78
N VAL A 77 -0.22 4.09 0.67
CA VAL A 77 -1.49 3.79 1.35
C VAL A 77 -1.44 2.47 2.09
N VAL A 78 -1.39 1.34 1.38
CA VAL A 78 -1.61 0.03 2.01
C VAL A 78 -0.46 -0.36 2.93
N GLY A 79 0.80 -0.16 2.53
CA GLY A 79 1.97 -0.41 3.35
C GLY A 79 1.95 0.39 4.65
N ALA A 80 1.65 1.70 4.57
CA ALA A 80 1.51 2.55 5.74
C ALA A 80 0.42 2.04 6.69
N LEU A 81 -0.75 1.66 6.18
CA LEU A 81 -1.84 1.10 6.99
C LEU A 81 -1.45 -0.23 7.65
N VAL A 82 -0.74 -1.11 6.93
CA VAL A 82 -0.24 -2.39 7.48
C VAL A 82 0.70 -2.14 8.65
N TRP A 83 1.71 -1.28 8.48
CA TRP A 83 2.65 -0.97 9.56
C TRP A 83 2.00 -0.19 10.71
N GLY A 84 1.02 0.66 10.39
CA GLY A 84 0.17 1.31 11.40
C GLY A 84 -0.64 0.32 12.24
N ALA A 85 -1.15 -0.75 11.63
CA ALA A 85 -1.84 -1.82 12.36
C ALA A 85 -0.90 -2.63 13.26
N LEU A 86 0.34 -2.85 12.81
CA LEU A 86 1.33 -3.66 13.54
C LEU A 86 1.96 -2.88 14.70
N ALA A 87 2.36 -1.64 14.46
CA ALA A 87 3.20 -0.86 15.39
C ALA A 87 2.62 0.51 15.76
N GLY A 88 1.40 0.84 15.33
CA GLY A 88 0.77 2.14 15.61
C GLY A 88 1.45 3.31 14.89
N VAL A 89 1.49 4.48 15.53
CA VAL A 89 2.11 5.70 14.98
C VAL A 89 3.58 5.50 14.59
N PRO A 90 4.44 4.83 15.40
CA PRO A 90 5.80 4.50 14.98
C PRO A 90 5.87 3.70 13.67
N GLY A 91 4.95 2.76 13.46
CA GLY A 91 4.86 1.99 12.22
C GLY A 91 4.50 2.84 11.01
N LEU A 92 3.49 3.72 11.16
CA LEU A 92 3.09 4.67 10.10
C LEU A 92 4.25 5.55 9.66
N VAL A 93 4.89 6.22 10.64
CA VAL A 93 5.97 7.18 10.37
C VAL A 93 7.23 6.45 9.89
N GLY A 94 7.59 5.33 10.51
CA GLY A 94 8.77 4.55 10.16
C GLY A 94 8.71 3.99 8.74
N PHE A 95 7.56 3.42 8.35
CA PHE A 95 7.37 2.94 6.98
C PHE A 95 7.42 4.09 5.97
N ARG A 96 6.77 5.22 6.28
CA ARG A 96 6.80 6.39 5.38
C ARG A 96 8.21 6.95 5.21
N ALA A 97 9.00 6.97 6.29
CA ALA A 97 10.39 7.39 6.25
C ALA A 97 11.23 6.45 5.38
N ALA A 98 11.10 5.12 5.55
CA ALA A 98 11.80 4.14 4.72
C ALA A 98 11.48 4.31 3.23
N ASN A 99 10.19 4.42 2.89
CA ASN A 99 9.74 4.61 1.51
C ASN A 99 10.21 5.95 0.91
N THR A 100 10.19 7.01 1.71
CA THR A 100 10.70 8.33 1.26
C THR A 100 12.22 8.30 1.04
N LEU A 101 12.97 7.60 1.92
CA LEU A 101 14.42 7.44 1.79
C LEU A 101 14.78 6.65 0.52
N ASP A 102 14.04 5.59 0.18
CA ASP A 102 14.26 4.87 -1.07
C ASP A 102 13.97 5.73 -2.30
N ALA A 103 12.88 6.50 -2.29
CA ALA A 103 12.57 7.45 -3.36
C ALA A 103 13.66 8.53 -3.54
N MET A 104 14.29 8.99 -2.45
CA MET A 104 15.33 10.02 -2.47
C MET A 104 16.73 9.49 -2.82
N VAL A 105 17.09 8.30 -2.34
CA VAL A 105 18.48 7.79 -2.32
C VAL A 105 18.63 6.49 -3.12
N GLY A 106 17.56 5.72 -3.30
CA GLY A 106 17.53 4.47 -4.05
C GLY A 106 17.60 4.66 -5.57
N HIS A 107 17.22 5.84 -6.08
CA HIS A 107 17.35 6.15 -7.50
C HIS A 107 18.84 6.32 -7.88
N LYS A 108 19.28 5.45 -8.80
CA LYS A 108 20.65 5.24 -9.27
C LYS A 108 21.32 6.49 -9.84
N SER A 109 21.72 7.41 -8.97
CA SER A 109 22.87 8.28 -9.23
C SER A 109 24.14 7.46 -9.01
N PRO A 110 25.16 7.54 -9.89
CA PRO A 110 26.46 6.88 -9.70
C PRO A 110 27.10 7.14 -8.33
N ARG A 111 26.68 8.22 -7.63
CA ARG A 111 27.11 8.59 -6.28
C ARG A 111 26.49 7.76 -5.15
N HIS A 112 25.34 7.10 -5.36
CA HIS A 112 24.56 6.41 -4.32
C HIS A 112 24.57 4.88 -4.40
N LEU A 113 25.26 4.27 -5.38
CA LEU A 113 25.27 2.81 -5.61
C LEU A 113 25.67 1.97 -4.39
N ARG A 114 26.48 2.52 -3.46
CA ARG A 114 26.92 1.80 -2.24
C ARG A 114 25.92 1.85 -1.07
N TYR A 115 25.06 2.87 -1.01
CA TYR A 115 24.09 3.07 0.08
C TYR A 115 22.64 2.80 -0.34
N GLY A 116 22.32 3.06 -1.62
CA GLY A 116 21.00 2.84 -2.20
C GLY A 116 20.56 1.38 -2.17
N TRP A 117 21.50 0.43 -2.25
CA TRP A 117 21.16 -1.01 -2.16
C TRP A 117 20.57 -1.41 -0.80
N ALA A 118 21.14 -0.91 0.30
CA ALA A 118 20.64 -1.24 1.64
C ALA A 118 19.28 -0.58 1.89
N SER A 119 19.09 0.67 1.44
CA SER A 119 17.81 1.38 1.50
C SER A 119 16.74 0.65 0.68
N ALA A 120 17.04 0.29 -0.58
CA ALA A 120 16.12 -0.43 -1.45
C ALA A 120 15.76 -1.81 -0.90
N ARG A 121 16.72 -2.51 -0.27
CA ARG A 121 16.44 -3.82 0.32
C ARG A 121 15.55 -3.72 1.56
N LEU A 122 15.76 -2.69 2.39
CA LEU A 122 14.91 -2.44 3.55
C LEU A 122 13.51 -2.04 3.11
N ASP A 123 13.38 -1.18 2.11
CA ASP A 123 12.09 -0.81 1.52
C ASP A 123 11.39 -2.03 0.92
N ASP A 124 12.09 -2.85 0.14
CA ASP A 124 11.54 -4.09 -0.43
C ASP A 124 10.97 -5.02 0.66
N LEU A 125 11.72 -5.22 1.75
CA LEU A 125 11.28 -6.04 2.87
C LEU A 125 10.10 -5.42 3.61
N ALA A 126 10.14 -4.11 3.85
CA ALA A 126 9.08 -3.40 4.55
C ALA A 126 7.79 -3.32 3.72
N GLY A 127 7.92 -3.16 2.39
CA GLY A 127 6.81 -3.04 1.45
C GLY A 127 6.16 -4.37 1.11
N TRP A 128 6.84 -5.50 1.31
CA TRP A 128 6.34 -6.83 0.97
C TRP A 128 4.91 -7.13 1.44
N PRO A 129 4.54 -6.97 2.74
CA PRO A 129 3.20 -7.26 3.19
C PRO A 129 2.15 -6.31 2.58
N GLY A 130 2.51 -5.03 2.42
CA GLY A 130 1.66 -4.01 1.80
C GLY A 130 1.37 -4.34 0.33
N ALA A 131 2.40 -4.72 -0.43
CA ALA A 131 2.29 -5.09 -1.83
C ALA A 131 1.40 -6.33 -2.04
N ARG A 132 1.55 -7.37 -1.20
CA ARG A 132 0.71 -8.58 -1.28
C ARG A 132 -0.74 -8.29 -0.94
N LEU A 133 -1.00 -7.51 0.11
CA LEU A 133 -2.36 -7.10 0.45
C LEU A 133 -2.98 -6.25 -0.67
N THR A 134 -2.21 -5.32 -1.24
CA THR A 134 -2.66 -4.48 -2.38
C THR A 134 -3.07 -5.33 -3.57
N ALA A 135 -2.23 -6.28 -3.98
CA ALA A 135 -2.53 -7.18 -5.09
C ALA A 135 -3.78 -8.04 -4.83
N LEU A 136 -3.93 -8.59 -3.62
CA LEU A 136 -5.13 -9.36 -3.22
C LEU A 136 -6.40 -8.51 -3.27
N LEU A 137 -6.35 -7.29 -2.74
CA LEU A 137 -7.49 -6.38 -2.74
C LEU A 137 -7.83 -5.88 -4.15
N ALA A 138 -6.84 -5.68 -5.01
CA ALA A 138 -7.04 -5.34 -6.41
C ALA A 138 -7.74 -6.49 -7.16
N VAL A 139 -7.33 -7.75 -6.92
CA VAL A 139 -8.04 -8.94 -7.43
C VAL A 139 -9.50 -8.94 -6.96
N ALA A 140 -9.74 -8.71 -5.66
CA ALA A 140 -11.07 -8.79 -5.08
C ALA A 140 -12.02 -7.65 -5.51
N SER A 141 -11.49 -6.47 -5.85
CA SER A 141 -12.29 -5.25 -6.11
C SER A 141 -12.20 -4.68 -7.52
N GLY A 142 -11.38 -5.31 -8.38
CA GLY A 142 -11.03 -4.87 -9.72
C GLY A 142 -12.04 -5.17 -10.84
N GLY A 143 -13.06 -5.98 -10.56
CA GLY A 143 -14.09 -6.33 -11.55
C GLY A 143 -13.72 -7.46 -12.52
N ARG A 144 -12.43 -7.82 -12.62
CA ARG A 144 -11.89 -8.94 -13.42
C ARG A 144 -10.96 -9.83 -12.58
N PRO A 145 -11.49 -10.56 -11.58
CA PRO A 145 -10.66 -11.27 -10.60
C PRO A 145 -9.85 -12.41 -11.23
N ARG A 146 -10.39 -13.12 -12.22
CA ARG A 146 -9.71 -14.25 -12.87
C ARG A 146 -8.50 -13.76 -13.68
N GLU A 147 -8.66 -12.66 -14.39
CA GLU A 147 -7.64 -11.99 -15.19
C GLU A 147 -6.57 -11.37 -14.30
N ALA A 148 -6.97 -10.72 -13.19
CA ALA A 148 -6.04 -10.19 -12.19
C ALA A 148 -5.17 -11.30 -11.57
N VAL A 149 -5.77 -12.44 -11.19
CA VAL A 149 -5.01 -13.60 -10.67
C VAL A 149 -4.08 -14.19 -11.73
N ARG A 150 -4.55 -14.33 -12.97
CA ARG A 150 -3.73 -14.82 -14.09
C ARG A 150 -2.52 -13.91 -14.29
N ALA A 151 -2.74 -12.61 -14.44
CA ALA A 151 -1.68 -11.63 -14.68
C ALA A 151 -0.67 -11.61 -13.52
N TRP A 152 -1.14 -11.61 -12.26
CA TRP A 152 -0.25 -11.71 -11.10
C TRP A 152 0.60 -12.99 -11.19
N ARG A 153 0.00 -14.17 -11.34
CA ARG A 153 0.75 -15.45 -11.36
C ARG A 153 1.74 -15.54 -12.51
N ALA A 154 1.37 -15.06 -13.70
CA ALA A 154 2.17 -15.21 -14.90
C ALA A 154 3.27 -14.14 -15.03
N ASP A 155 3.01 -12.92 -14.58
CA ASP A 155 3.82 -11.75 -14.96
C ASP A 155 4.55 -11.08 -13.79
N ALA A 156 4.07 -11.21 -12.55
CA ALA A 156 4.64 -10.46 -11.43
C ALA A 156 6.13 -10.72 -11.19
N ALA A 157 6.58 -11.96 -11.39
CA ALA A 157 7.99 -12.35 -11.22
C ALA A 157 8.92 -11.81 -12.34
N LYS A 158 8.35 -11.30 -13.44
CA LYS A 158 9.10 -10.64 -14.50
C LYS A 158 9.54 -9.23 -14.08
N HIS A 159 8.82 -8.63 -13.13
CA HIS A 159 9.13 -7.30 -12.63
C HIS A 159 10.38 -7.31 -11.73
N PRO A 160 11.32 -6.36 -11.89
CA PRO A 160 12.55 -6.34 -11.09
C PRO A 160 12.28 -6.08 -9.60
N SER A 161 11.25 -5.30 -9.27
CA SER A 161 10.81 -5.12 -7.88
C SER A 161 9.86 -6.26 -7.45
N PRO A 162 10.16 -6.95 -6.33
CA PRO A 162 9.30 -7.99 -5.77
C PRO A 162 7.98 -7.47 -5.18
N ASN A 163 7.86 -6.14 -5.04
CA ASN A 163 6.69 -5.44 -4.51
C ASN A 163 5.82 -4.87 -5.63
N ALA A 164 6.41 -4.08 -6.54
CA ALA A 164 5.66 -3.48 -7.64
C ALA A 164 5.10 -4.53 -8.61
N GLY A 165 5.82 -5.62 -8.87
CA GLY A 165 5.38 -6.66 -9.82
C GLY A 165 3.99 -7.24 -9.53
N PRO A 166 3.74 -7.78 -8.33
CA PRO A 166 2.42 -8.26 -7.93
C PRO A 166 1.32 -7.20 -8.03
N VAL A 167 1.64 -5.96 -7.65
CA VAL A 167 0.67 -4.85 -7.61
C VAL A 167 0.29 -4.41 -9.02
N GLU A 168 1.27 -4.08 -9.85
CA GLU A 168 1.05 -3.68 -11.24
C GLU A 168 0.40 -4.81 -12.05
N ALA A 169 0.82 -6.06 -11.89
CA ALA A 169 0.22 -7.18 -12.61
C ALA A 169 -1.24 -7.42 -12.21
N ALA A 170 -1.56 -7.32 -10.92
CA ALA A 170 -2.94 -7.42 -10.44
C ALA A 170 -3.80 -6.26 -10.95
N PHE A 171 -3.29 -5.02 -10.95
CA PHE A 171 -3.97 -3.86 -11.53
C PHE A 171 -4.18 -4.01 -13.03
N ALA A 172 -3.16 -4.44 -13.77
CA ALA A 172 -3.21 -4.67 -15.21
C ALA A 172 -4.32 -5.66 -15.57
N GLY A 173 -4.38 -6.81 -14.89
CA GLY A 173 -5.42 -7.82 -15.09
C GLY A 173 -6.81 -7.34 -14.65
N ALA A 174 -6.92 -6.67 -13.50
CA ALA A 174 -8.17 -6.09 -13.00
C ALA A 174 -8.77 -5.06 -13.96
N LEU A 175 -7.92 -4.20 -14.52
CA LEU A 175 -8.31 -3.17 -15.47
C LEU A 175 -8.42 -3.71 -16.91
N GLY A 176 -7.90 -4.91 -17.19
CA GLY A 176 -7.87 -5.48 -18.53
C GLY A 176 -6.94 -4.74 -19.49
N VAL A 177 -5.91 -4.10 -18.96
CA VAL A 177 -4.92 -3.32 -19.72
C VAL A 177 -3.55 -3.98 -19.65
N ARG A 178 -2.69 -3.66 -20.61
CA ARG A 178 -1.28 -4.06 -20.65
C ARG A 178 -0.42 -2.93 -20.08
N LEU A 179 0.41 -3.26 -19.08
CA LEU A 179 1.39 -2.35 -18.49
C LEU A 179 2.82 -2.79 -18.88
N GLY A 180 3.79 -1.92 -18.63
CA GLY A 180 5.18 -2.09 -19.03
C GLY A 180 5.38 -2.06 -20.53
N GLY A 181 6.43 -2.74 -21.01
CA GLY A 181 6.85 -2.71 -22.41
C GLY A 181 7.93 -1.67 -22.72
N THR A 182 8.32 -1.64 -23.99
CA THR A 182 9.43 -0.80 -24.46
C THR A 182 9.02 0.67 -24.51
N LEU A 183 9.86 1.52 -23.92
CA LEU A 183 9.85 2.97 -24.11
C LEU A 183 11.11 3.35 -24.90
N ALA A 184 10.92 3.93 -26.08
CA ALA A 184 12.02 4.45 -26.90
C ALA A 184 12.17 5.94 -26.63
N TYR A 185 13.27 6.31 -26.00
CA TYR A 185 13.71 7.68 -25.76
C TYR A 185 14.72 8.07 -26.83
N GLY A 186 14.94 9.38 -27.07
CA GLY A 186 15.95 9.90 -27.99
C GLY A 186 17.37 9.36 -27.76
N GLY A 187 17.64 8.15 -28.26
CA GLY A 187 18.89 7.38 -28.12
C GLY A 187 18.95 6.31 -27.02
N ARG A 188 17.95 6.16 -26.13
CA ARG A 188 17.93 5.11 -25.08
C ARG A 188 16.64 4.34 -25.09
N VAL A 189 16.69 3.04 -24.87
CA VAL A 189 15.50 2.19 -24.82
C VAL A 189 15.40 1.59 -23.42
N GLU A 190 14.33 1.90 -22.69
CA GLU A 190 14.04 1.23 -21.42
C GLU A 190 13.07 0.09 -21.71
N HIS A 191 13.50 -1.13 -21.41
CA HIS A 191 12.66 -2.32 -21.51
C HIS A 191 12.08 -2.61 -20.13
N ARG A 192 10.80 -2.27 -19.95
CA ARG A 192 10.04 -2.78 -18.80
C ARG A 192 9.38 -4.11 -19.15
N PRO A 193 9.33 -5.05 -18.21
CA PRO A 193 8.62 -6.30 -18.41
C PRO A 193 7.16 -6.00 -18.73
N VAL A 194 6.63 -6.65 -19.77
CA VAL A 194 5.24 -6.50 -20.17
C VAL A 194 4.37 -7.29 -19.20
N LEU A 195 3.42 -6.61 -18.56
CA LEU A 195 2.45 -7.20 -17.64
C LEU A 195 1.07 -7.25 -18.29
N ASN A 196 0.38 -8.38 -18.13
CA ASN A 196 -0.89 -8.68 -18.77
C ASN A 196 -0.84 -8.53 -20.31
N GLY A 197 0.20 -9.08 -20.93
CA GLY A 197 0.60 -8.85 -22.33
C GLY A 197 -0.51 -8.91 -23.39
N GLU A 198 -0.67 -10.05 -24.08
CA GLU A 198 -1.68 -10.21 -25.13
C GLU A 198 -3.11 -10.18 -24.59
N ALA A 199 -3.29 -10.57 -23.32
CA ALA A 199 -4.59 -10.59 -22.67
C ALA A 199 -5.07 -9.20 -22.21
N GLY A 200 -4.24 -8.16 -22.35
CA GLY A 200 -4.54 -6.78 -22.01
C GLY A 200 -4.48 -5.88 -23.24
N ARG A 201 -5.43 -4.94 -23.35
CA ARG A 201 -5.37 -3.89 -24.38
C ARG A 201 -4.40 -2.78 -23.98
N ALA A 202 -3.99 -1.94 -24.92
CA ALA A 202 -3.21 -0.74 -24.60
C ALA A 202 -3.97 0.17 -23.63
N VAL A 203 -3.23 0.92 -22.80
CA VAL A 203 -3.80 1.89 -21.87
C VAL A 203 -4.33 3.09 -22.65
N GLU A 204 -5.52 3.54 -22.29
CA GLU A 204 -6.16 4.74 -22.80
C GLU A 204 -6.34 5.77 -21.68
N THR A 205 -6.52 7.04 -22.02
CA THR A 205 -6.72 8.12 -21.04
C THR A 205 -7.83 7.81 -20.02
N GLY A 206 -8.92 7.17 -20.46
CA GLY A 206 -10.03 6.77 -19.58
C GLY A 206 -9.66 5.75 -18.49
N ASP A 207 -8.55 5.02 -18.66
CA ASP A 207 -8.08 4.05 -17.67
C ASP A 207 -7.45 4.70 -16.45
N ILE A 208 -7.01 5.95 -16.55
CA ILE A 208 -6.48 6.70 -15.41
C ILE A 208 -7.55 6.78 -14.31
N GLU A 209 -8.77 7.19 -14.66
CA GLU A 209 -9.85 7.26 -13.67
C GLU A 209 -10.23 5.85 -13.16
N ARG A 210 -10.19 4.83 -14.03
CA ARG A 210 -10.46 3.45 -13.61
C ARG A 210 -9.43 2.97 -12.58
N ALA A 211 -8.14 3.27 -12.81
CA ALA A 211 -7.05 2.96 -11.88
C ALA A 211 -7.20 3.72 -10.56
N VAL A 212 -7.53 5.01 -10.60
CA VAL A 212 -7.75 5.81 -9.38
C VAL A 212 -8.95 5.29 -8.57
N ARG A 213 -10.04 4.89 -9.23
CA ARG A 213 -11.18 4.26 -8.53
C ARG A 213 -10.81 2.93 -7.90
N LEU A 214 -10.03 2.10 -8.59
CA LEU A 214 -9.53 0.84 -8.04
C LEU A 214 -8.61 1.09 -6.83
N SER A 215 -7.67 2.02 -6.96
CA SER A 215 -6.79 2.48 -5.87
C SER A 215 -7.59 2.91 -4.63
N ARG A 216 -8.63 3.73 -4.81
CA ARG A 216 -9.52 4.15 -3.71
C ARG A 216 -10.23 2.98 -3.04
N ARG A 217 -10.78 2.03 -3.81
CA ARG A 217 -11.43 0.83 -3.27
C ARG A 217 -10.44 -0.02 -2.47
N VAL A 218 -9.25 -0.24 -3.02
CA VAL A 218 -8.16 -0.97 -2.35
C VAL A 218 -7.79 -0.27 -1.04
N GLY A 219 -7.63 1.05 -1.04
CA GLY A 219 -7.31 1.82 0.17
C GLY A 219 -8.38 1.70 1.26
N VAL A 220 -9.67 1.81 0.91
CA VAL A 220 -10.78 1.65 1.87
C VAL A 220 -10.84 0.22 2.42
N LEU A 221 -10.68 -0.79 1.58
CA LEU A 221 -10.66 -2.19 2.00
C LEU A 221 -9.44 -2.48 2.88
N ALA A 222 -8.27 -1.94 2.55
CA ALA A 222 -7.06 -2.09 3.36
C ALA A 222 -7.24 -1.45 4.74
N LEU A 223 -7.85 -0.27 4.82
CA LEU A 223 -8.20 0.35 6.11
C LEU A 223 -9.14 -0.54 6.93
N GLY A 224 -10.19 -1.08 6.31
CA GLY A 224 -11.11 -2.02 6.97
C GLY A 224 -10.40 -3.27 7.51
N VAL A 225 -9.56 -3.91 6.67
CA VAL A 225 -8.77 -5.10 7.03
C VAL A 225 -7.82 -4.80 8.20
N THR A 226 -7.10 -3.69 8.14
CA THR A 226 -6.10 -3.31 9.15
C THR A 226 -6.73 -2.94 10.49
N VAL A 227 -7.86 -2.22 10.47
CA VAL A 227 -8.65 -1.93 11.68
C VAL A 227 -9.21 -3.21 12.28
N ALA A 228 -9.80 -4.09 11.46
CA ALA A 228 -10.35 -5.36 11.93
C ALA A 228 -9.26 -6.25 12.55
N ALA A 229 -8.09 -6.36 11.90
CA ALA A 229 -6.94 -7.10 12.43
C ALA A 229 -6.48 -6.54 13.78
N ARG A 230 -6.38 -5.21 13.92
CA ARG A 230 -5.96 -4.57 15.17
C ARG A 230 -6.93 -4.81 16.32
N LEU A 231 -8.24 -4.72 16.06
CA LEU A 231 -9.29 -4.97 17.04
C LEU A 231 -9.33 -6.45 17.46
N GLY A 232 -9.22 -7.36 16.50
CA GLY A 232 -9.17 -8.81 16.74
C GLY A 232 -7.98 -9.21 17.63
N ALA A 233 -6.78 -8.71 17.34
CA ALA A 233 -5.59 -8.95 18.15
C ALA A 233 -5.77 -8.44 19.60
N GLY A 234 -6.38 -7.26 19.77
CA GLY A 234 -6.68 -6.71 21.08
C GLY A 234 -7.70 -7.53 21.87
N ALA A 235 -8.73 -8.05 21.20
CA ALA A 235 -9.73 -8.93 21.84
C ALA A 235 -9.11 -10.27 22.26
N PHE A 236 -8.26 -10.86 21.41
CA PHE A 236 -7.57 -12.12 21.71
C PHE A 236 -6.61 -11.97 22.90
N ALA A 237 -5.80 -10.92 22.93
CA ALA A 237 -4.89 -10.65 24.06
C ALA A 237 -5.63 -10.46 25.39
N ARG A 238 -6.77 -9.75 25.38
CA ARG A 238 -7.63 -9.60 26.58
C ARG A 238 -8.22 -10.93 27.03
N ARG A 239 -8.60 -11.81 26.10
CA ARG A 239 -9.14 -13.14 26.41
C ARG A 239 -8.10 -14.03 27.08
N ILE A 240 -6.85 -14.02 26.60
CA ILE A 240 -5.74 -14.75 27.23
C ILE A 240 -5.45 -14.20 28.63
N ALA A 241 -5.37 -12.87 28.78
CA ALA A 241 -5.11 -12.24 30.08
C ALA A 241 -6.25 -12.46 31.10
N GLY A 242 -7.50 -12.55 30.63
CA GLY A 242 -8.66 -12.86 31.47
C GLY A 242 -8.73 -14.33 31.89
N ALA A 243 -8.30 -15.26 31.04
CA ALA A 243 -8.27 -16.70 31.33
C ALA A 243 -7.23 -17.10 32.40
N GLY A 244 -6.19 -16.28 32.61
CA GLY A 244 -5.18 -16.50 33.65
C GLY A 244 -5.55 -16.01 35.06
N ARG A 245 -6.72 -15.37 35.23
CA ARG A 245 -7.21 -14.94 36.55
C ARG A 245 -8.25 -15.96 37.06
N THR A 246 -7.79 -17.06 37.64
CA THR A 246 -8.64 -17.86 38.54
C THR A 246 -9.10 -16.95 39.68
N PRO A 247 -10.41 -16.91 40.03
CA PRO A 247 -10.84 -16.20 41.20
C PRO A 247 -10.19 -16.91 42.40
N VAL A 248 -9.31 -16.23 43.13
CA VAL A 248 -8.91 -16.67 44.45
C VAL A 248 -10.19 -16.68 45.27
N ALA A 249 -10.74 -17.88 45.51
CA ALA A 249 -11.90 -18.08 46.33
C ALA A 249 -11.63 -17.39 47.68
N ALA A 250 -12.42 -16.35 47.98
CA ALA A 250 -12.36 -15.65 49.25
C ALA A 250 -12.53 -16.69 50.37
N ARG A 251 -11.44 -17.00 51.07
CA ARG A 251 -11.49 -17.78 52.32
C ARG A 251 -12.44 -17.04 53.26
N ARG A 252 -13.61 -17.62 53.51
CA ARG A 252 -14.53 -17.16 54.55
C ARG A 252 -13.77 -17.17 55.89
N PRO A 253 -13.85 -16.11 56.71
CA PRO A 253 -13.27 -16.15 58.04
C PRO A 253 -14.04 -17.20 58.87
N HIS A 254 -13.29 -18.12 59.45
CA HIS A 254 -13.79 -19.18 60.32
C HIS A 254 -14.41 -18.54 61.57
N GLY A 255 -15.67 -18.83 61.83
CA GLY A 255 -16.42 -18.32 62.97
C GLY A 255 -15.75 -18.67 64.30
N SER A 256 -15.70 -17.68 65.18
CA SER A 256 -15.30 -17.77 66.57
C SER A 256 -16.15 -18.81 67.31
N ARG A 257 -15.50 -19.88 67.81
CA ARG A 257 -16.07 -20.75 68.83
C ARG A 257 -16.03 -20.02 70.17
N THR A 258 -17.18 -19.54 70.62
CA THR A 258 -17.46 -19.25 72.03
C THR A 258 -17.34 -20.54 72.85
N ALA A 259 -16.28 -20.65 73.66
CA ALA A 259 -16.19 -21.64 74.72
C ALA A 259 -16.50 -20.94 76.05
N GLY A 260 -17.77 -20.95 76.44
CA GLY A 260 -18.18 -20.73 77.82
C GLY A 260 -18.43 -22.07 78.49
N ARG A 261 -17.72 -22.36 79.60
CA ARG A 261 -18.22 -23.04 80.82
C ARG A 261 -17.10 -23.64 81.67
N ARG A 262 -17.06 -23.21 82.95
CA ARG A 262 -16.93 -23.94 84.24
C ARG A 262 -16.32 -22.95 85.26
N ALA A 263 -17.01 -22.49 86.31
CA ALA A 263 -17.34 -23.17 87.57
C ALA A 263 -16.08 -23.89 88.12
N ILE A 264 -15.45 -23.51 89.23
CA ILE A 264 -15.91 -23.18 90.60
C ILE A 264 -14.92 -22.18 91.19
#